data_AF-A0A1V6EUS7-F1
#
_entry.id   AF-A0A1V6EUS7-F1
#
_cell.length_a   1.000
_cell.length_b   1.000
_cell.length_c   1.000
_cell.angle_alpha   90.00
_cell.angle_beta   90.00
_cell.angle_gamma   90.00
#
_symmetry.space_group_name_H-M   'P 1'
#
loop_
_entity.id
_entity.type
_entity.pdbx_description
1 polymer ?
#
loop_
_entity_poly.entity_id
_entity_poly.type
_entity_poly.pdbx_seq_one_letter_code
_entity_poly.pdbx_strand_id
1 'polypeptide(L)' 'MRCARCVDVCPLNLVPCMIVSAVKYDNQKLAVSSGLNDCMKCGACAYVCPAQIRLVQYIDNGKIRYAEAKK' A
#
# COMPACT_ATOMS: atom_id res chain seq x y z
N MET A 1 -4.06 14.45 -13.66
CA MET A 1 -4.45 14.63 -12.24
C MET A 1 -3.79 13.54 -11.39
N ARG A 2 -3.02 13.87 -10.35
CA ARG A 2 -2.46 12.90 -9.38
C ARG A 2 -3.38 12.82 -8.17
N CYS A 3 -3.93 11.65 -7.87
CA CYS A 3 -4.82 11.45 -6.72
C CYS A 3 -4.00 11.14 -5.46
N ALA A 4 -4.21 11.90 -4.38
CA ALA A 4 -3.56 11.70 -3.08
C ALA A 4 -4.57 11.45 -1.92
N ARG A 5 -5.86 11.27 -2.23
CA ARG A 5 -6.95 11.06 -1.25
C ARG A 5 -6.73 9.89 -0.28
N CYS A 6 -5.92 8.92 -0.69
CA CYS A 6 -5.59 7.78 0.15
C CYS A 6 -4.70 8.15 1.36
N VAL A 7 -4.00 9.29 1.32
CA VAL A 7 -3.19 9.82 2.42
C VAL A 7 -4.08 10.51 3.45
N ASP A 8 -5.04 11.33 2.99
CA ASP A 8 -5.96 12.10 3.86
C ASP A 8 -6.82 11.22 4.78
N VAL A 9 -7.16 10.00 4.33
CA VAL A 9 -7.97 9.05 5.11
C VAL A 9 -7.13 8.09 5.93
N CYS A 10 -5.80 8.05 5.73
CA CYS A 10 -4.96 7.09 6.40
C CYS A 10 -4.60 7.59 7.80
N PRO A 11 -4.98 6.88 8.88
CA PRO A 11 -4.67 7.32 10.25
C PRO A 11 -3.17 7.33 10.56
N LEU A 12 -2.37 6.64 9.74
CA LEU A 12 -0.92 6.50 9.87
C LEU A 12 -0.16 7.43 8.90
N ASN A 13 -0.84 8.31 8.15
CA ASN A 13 -0.25 9.16 7.10
C ASN A 13 0.62 8.38 6.08
N LEU A 14 0.25 7.13 5.83
CA LEU A 14 0.93 6.30 4.85
C LEU A 14 0.53 6.71 3.44
N VAL A 15 1.36 6.37 2.46
CA VAL A 15 1.07 6.60 1.04
C VAL A 15 0.81 5.25 0.35
N PRO A 16 -0.44 4.73 0.37
CA PRO A 16 -0.80 3.49 -0.29
C PRO A 16 -0.38 3.42 -1.76
N CYS A 17 -0.43 4.54 -2.49
CA CYS A 17 0.04 4.59 -3.87
C CYS A 17 1.53 4.22 -4.03
N MET A 18 2.38 4.60 -3.08
CA MET A 18 3.80 4.26 -3.10
C MET A 18 4.00 2.77 -2.79
N ILE A 19 3.22 2.24 -1.85
CA ILE A 19 3.24 0.80 -1.53
C ILE A 19 2.83 -0.03 -2.76
N VAL A 20 1.72 0.31 -3.41
CA VAL A 20 1.25 -0.41 -4.61
C VAL A 20 2.28 -0.35 -5.74
N SER A 21 2.90 0.82 -5.94
CA SER A 21 3.98 0.97 -6.92
C SER A 21 5.17 0.10 -6.55
N ALA A 22 5.62 0.13 -5.29
CA ALA A 22 6.72 -0.69 -4.81
C ALA A 22 6.45 -2.19 -4.99
N VAL A 23 5.22 -2.65 -4.71
CA VAL A 23 4.80 -4.04 -4.92
C VAL A 23 4.80 -4.41 -6.41
N LYS A 24 4.37 -3.50 -7.29
CA LYS A 24 4.43 -3.69 -8.75
C LYS A 24 5.86 -3.80 -9.28
N TYR A 25 6.80 -3.04 -8.70
CA TYR A 25 8.21 -3.05 -9.09
C TYR A 25 9.05 -4.08 -8.30
N ASP A 26 8.41 -4.99 -7.54
CA ASP A 26 9.08 -5.96 -6.65
C ASP A 26 10.10 -5.32 -5.68
N ASN A 27 9.86 -4.05 -5.32
CA ASN A 27 10.81 -3.20 -4.64
C ASN A 27 10.52 -3.16 -3.14
N GLN A 28 10.93 -4.21 -2.44
CA GLN A 28 10.55 -4.43 -1.04
C GLN A 28 11.08 -3.40 -0.05
N LYS A 29 12.31 -2.90 -0.26
CA LYS A 29 12.89 -1.83 0.57
C LYS A 29 12.00 -0.60 0.57
N LEU A 30 11.48 -0.25 -0.61
CA LEU A 30 10.62 0.91 -0.80
C LEU A 30 9.23 0.66 -0.21
N ALA A 31 8.71 -0.57 -0.30
CA ALA A 31 7.45 -0.96 0.34
C ALA A 31 7.53 -0.81 1.87
N VAL A 32 8.58 -1.34 2.50
CA VAL A 32 8.79 -1.21 3.96
C VAL A 32 8.96 0.25 4.37
N SER A 33 9.77 1.02 3.63
CA SER A 33 9.96 2.45 3.91
C SER A 33 8.69 3.28 3.70
N SER A 34 7.75 2.80 2.87
CA SER A 34 6.43 3.40 2.68
C SER A 34 5.41 2.95 3.73
N GLY A 35 5.84 2.15 4.71
CA GLY A 35 5.05 1.59 5.81
C GLY A 35 4.11 0.45 5.40
N LEU A 36 4.57 -0.42 4.50
CA LEU A 36 3.94 -1.72 4.24
C LEU A 36 3.71 -2.49 5.55
N ASN A 37 4.65 -2.45 6.50
CA ASN A 37 4.51 -3.16 7.78
C ASN A 37 3.43 -2.52 8.68
N ASP A 38 3.40 -1.19 8.75
CA ASP A 38 2.47 -0.41 9.56
C ASP A 38 1.03 -0.46 9.04
N CYS A 39 0.84 -0.84 7.78
CA CYS A 39 -0.49 -0.94 7.21
C CYS A 39 -1.30 -2.09 7.87
N MET A 40 -2.34 -1.72 8.62
CA MET A 40 -3.28 -2.64 9.27
C MET A 40 -4.39 -3.19 8.36
N LYS A 41 -4.31 -2.97 7.04
CA LYS A 41 -5.33 -3.39 6.05
C LYS A 41 -6.74 -2.87 6.37
N CYS A 42 -6.86 -1.62 6.80
CA CYS A 42 -8.14 -1.03 7.22
C CYS A 42 -9.17 -0.78 6.10
N GLY A 43 -8.80 -0.90 4.82
CA GLY A 43 -9.74 -0.72 3.70
C GLY A 43 -10.14 0.72 3.36
N ALA A 44 -9.88 1.69 4.25
CA ALA A 44 -10.25 3.10 4.04
C ALA A 44 -9.67 3.69 2.74
N CYS A 45 -8.42 3.35 2.40
CA CYS A 45 -7.76 3.82 1.20
C CYS A 45 -8.34 3.24 -0.11
N ALA A 46 -8.90 2.02 -0.08
CA ALA A 46 -9.59 1.43 -1.22
C ALA A 46 -11.00 2.01 -1.38
N TYR A 47 -11.66 2.35 -0.28
CA TYR A 47 -13.00 2.94 -0.27
C TYR A 47 -13.02 4.36 -0.86
N VAL A 48 -12.04 5.20 -0.51
CA VAL A 48 -11.94 6.58 -1.03
C VAL A 48 -11.40 6.64 -2.46
N CYS A 49 -10.91 5.53 -3.01
CA CYS A 49 -10.28 5.52 -4.33
C CYS A 49 -11.34 5.66 -5.43
N PRO A 50 -11.35 6.76 -6.21
CA PRO A 50 -12.34 6.95 -7.28
C PRO A 50 -12.16 5.96 -8.44
N ALA A 51 -11.02 5.28 -8.53
CA ALA A 51 -10.73 4.28 -9.54
C ALA A 51 -11.13 2.85 -9.11
N GLN A 52 -11.72 2.68 -7.92
CA GLN A 52 -12.08 1.39 -7.31
C GLN A 52 -10.95 0.33 -7.35
N ILE A 53 -9.70 0.79 -7.32
CA ILE A 53 -8.55 -0.11 -7.30
C ILE A 53 -8.53 -0.81 -5.94
N ARG A 54 -8.35 -2.14 -5.93
CA ARG A 54 -8.24 -2.92 -4.69
C ARG A 54 -6.87 -2.71 -4.01
N LEU A 55 -6.61 -1.51 -3.49
CA LEU A 55 -5.35 -1.18 -2.82
C LEU A 55 -5.01 -2.15 -1.68
N VAL A 56 -6.01 -2.59 -0.91
CA VAL A 56 -5.82 -3.57 0.17
C VAL A 56 -5.22 -4.88 -0.33
N GLN A 57 -5.70 -5.38 -1.48
CA GLN A 57 -5.21 -6.64 -2.03
C GLN A 57 -3.75 -6.53 -2.51
N TYR A 58 -3.38 -5.39 -3.09
CA TYR A 58 -1.99 -5.12 -3.44
C TYR A 58 -1.07 -5.04 -2.22
N ILE A 59 -1.53 -4.38 -1.15
CA ILE A 59 -0.78 -4.30 0.11
C ILE A 59 -0.63 -5.69 0.74
N ASP A 60 -1.68 -6.51 0.70
CA ASP A 60 -1.65 -7.88 1.21
C ASP A 60 -0.66 -8.75 0.43
N ASN A 61 -0.74 -8.75 -0.90
CA ASN A 61 0.24 -9.41 -1.76
C ASN A 61 1.66 -8.88 -1.52
N GLY A 62 1.81 -7.58 -1.27
CA GLY A 62 3.09 -6.97 -0.92
C GLY A 62 3.67 -7.52 0.38
N LYS A 63 2.84 -7.69 1.41
CA LYS A 63 3.25 -8.32 2.69
C LYS A 63 3.64 -9.78 2.49
N ILE A 64 2.89 -10.54 1.69
CA ILE A 64 3.22 -11.94 1.38
C ILE A 64 4.58 -12.01 0.68
N ARG A 65 4.78 -11.23 -0.38
CA ARG A 65 6.07 -11.18 -1.10
C ARG A 65 7.22 -10.76 -0.19
N TYR A 66 6.99 -9.77 0.68
CA TYR A 66 7.98 -9.36 1.68
C TYR A 66 8.33 -10.50 2.66
N ALA A 67 7.35 -11.29 3.09
CA ALA A 67 7.59 -12.47 3.91
C ALA A 67 8.34 -13.57 3.15
N GLU A 68 8.06 -13.77 1.86
CA GLU A 68 8.76 -14.75 1.02
C GLU A 68 10.23 -14.39 0.77
N ALA A 69 10.55 -13.13 0.52
CA ALA A 69 11.93 -12.70 0.28
C ALA A 69 12.79 -12.63 1.56
N LYS A 70 12.17 -12.78 2.73
CA LYS A 70 12.87 -12.87 4.01
C LYS A 70 13.20 -14.34 4.39
N LYS A 71 12.83 -15.29 3.54
CA LYS A 71 13.07 -16.72 3.69
C LYS A 71 14.37 -17.13 3.00
#